data_AF-A0A352J178-F1
#
_entry.id   AF-A0A352J178-F1
#
_cell.length_a   1.000
_cell.length_b   1.000
_cell.length_c   1.000
_cell.angle_alpha   90.00
_cell.angle_beta   90.00
_cell.angle_gamma   90.00
#
_symmetry.space_group_name_H-M   'P 1'
#
loop_
_entity.id
_entity.type
_entity.pdbx_description
1 polymer ?
#
loop_
_entity_poly.entity_id
_entity_poly.type
_entity_poly.pdbx_seq_one_letter_code
_entity_poly.pdbx_strand_id
1 'polypeptide(L)'
;MKKSTVYTKSGDKGKTSLVGGTRVKKTHVRLGAYGTIDELNSFIGWLNCGVDDEETGLFLSFLQHKLFTVGSYLATETEQIPPKAASIISPEDIEKVEKE
;
A
#
# COMPACT_ATOMS: atom_id res chain seq x y z
N MET A 1 24.64 -2.75 -1.27
CA MET A 1 23.81 -1.89 -0.39
C MET A 1 23.86 -2.45 1.03
N LYS A 2 24.11 -1.62 2.04
CA LYS A 2 24.08 -2.04 3.45
C LYS A 2 22.65 -2.44 3.79
N LYS A 3 22.42 -3.67 4.28
CA LYS A 3 21.09 -4.19 4.63
C LYS A 3 20.51 -3.28 5.72
N SER A 4 19.47 -2.51 5.39
CA SER A 4 18.77 -1.70 6.39
C SER A 4 18.14 -2.65 7.39
N THR A 5 18.36 -2.42 8.68
CA THR A 5 17.58 -3.09 9.73
C THR A 5 16.12 -2.67 9.58
N VAL A 6 15.20 -3.58 9.93
CA VAL A 6 13.75 -3.31 9.88
C VAL A 6 13.40 -2.16 10.83
N TYR A 7 14.04 -2.08 12.00
CA TYR A 7 13.87 -0.97 12.95
C TYR A 7 14.98 0.09 12.78
N THR A 8 14.58 1.36 12.72
CA THR A 8 15.51 2.52 12.59
C THR A 8 15.46 3.48 13.78
N LYS A 9 14.52 3.30 14.71
CA LYS A 9 14.24 4.17 15.87
C LYS A 9 13.81 5.61 15.52
N SER A 10 13.73 5.97 14.23
CA SER A 10 13.33 7.32 13.81
C SER A 10 11.88 7.65 14.20
N GLY A 11 11.05 6.62 14.36
CA GLY A 11 9.62 6.69 14.68
C GLY A 11 9.26 6.80 16.16
N ASP A 12 10.24 6.71 17.07
CA ASP A 12 10.00 6.53 18.51
C ASP A 12 9.32 7.76 19.15
N LYS A 13 9.53 8.95 18.58
CA LYS A 13 8.88 10.20 19.00
C LYS A 13 7.48 10.40 18.39
N GLY A 14 6.86 9.33 17.89
CA GLY A 14 5.49 9.36 17.34
C GLY A 14 5.35 10.04 15.96
N LYS A 15 6.45 10.23 15.22
CA LYS A 15 6.45 10.82 13.88
C LYS A 15 7.06 9.87 12.84
N THR A 16 6.58 9.89 11.61
CA THR A 16 7.16 9.13 10.49
C THR A 16 7.21 10.01 9.23
N SER A 17 7.86 9.54 8.17
CA SER A 17 8.00 10.26 6.91
C SER A 17 7.00 9.76 5.87
N LEU A 18 6.38 10.69 5.13
CA LEU A 18 5.68 10.41 3.88
C LEU A 18 6.68 10.19 2.73
N VAL A 19 6.19 9.70 1.59
CA VAL A 19 6.95 9.69 0.34
C VAL A 19 7.15 11.15 -0.09
N GLY A 20 8.41 11.59 -0.12
CA GLY A 20 8.80 13.00 -0.26
C GLY A 20 9.64 13.51 0.92
N GLY A 21 9.63 12.80 2.05
CA GLY A 21 10.50 13.08 3.20
C GLY A 21 9.83 13.91 4.30
N THR A 22 8.66 14.52 4.04
CA THR A 22 7.91 15.28 5.03
C THR A 22 7.55 14.42 6.24
N ARG A 23 7.84 14.94 7.44
CA ARG A 23 7.59 14.23 8.70
C ARG A 23 6.26 14.63 9.33
N VAL A 24 5.36 13.67 9.47
CA VAL A 24 4.03 13.84 10.07
C VAL A 24 3.87 13.01 11.33
N LYS A 25 2.88 13.34 12.18
CA LYS A 25 2.51 12.50 13.34
C LYS A 25 1.97 11.15 12.86
N LYS A 26 2.18 10.08 13.62
CA LYS A 26 1.64 8.74 13.32
C LYS A 26 0.11 8.69 13.23
N THR A 27 -0.57 9.65 13.84
CA THR A 27 -2.03 9.81 13.81
C THR A 27 -2.55 10.65 12.63
N HIS A 28 -1.67 11.02 11.68
CA HIS A 28 -2.07 11.83 10.53
C HIS A 28 -3.02 11.04 9.60
N VAL A 29 -4.02 11.70 9.02
CA VAL A 29 -5.08 11.06 8.22
C VAL A 29 -4.55 10.19 7.09
N ARG A 30 -3.50 10.63 6.38
CA ARG A 30 -2.85 9.84 5.32
C ARG A 30 -2.32 8.49 5.83
N LEU A 31 -1.70 8.49 7.01
CA LEU A 31 -1.15 7.26 7.62
C LEU A 31 -2.26 6.32 8.07
N GLY A 32 -3.35 6.87 8.60
CA GLY A 32 -4.55 6.09 8.89
C GLY A 32 -5.07 5.42 7.62
N ALA A 33 -5.23 6.18 6.53
CA ALA A 33 -5.75 5.68 5.27
C ALA A 33 -4.93 4.52 4.68
N TYR A 34 -3.62 4.72 4.43
CA TYR A 34 -2.81 3.64 3.88
C TYR A 34 -2.47 2.55 4.90
N GLY A 35 -2.56 2.84 6.20
CA GLY A 35 -2.45 1.84 7.27
C GLY A 35 -3.63 0.86 7.27
N THR A 36 -4.86 1.35 7.13
CA THR A 36 -6.05 0.49 6.97
C THR A 36 -5.99 -0.33 5.68
N ILE A 37 -5.42 0.23 4.60
CA ILE A 37 -5.19 -0.51 3.35
C ILE A 37 -4.15 -1.62 3.55
N ASP A 38 -3.08 -1.37 4.30
CA ASP A 38 -2.06 -2.38 4.62
C ASP A 38 -2.64 -3.51 5.50
N GLU A 39 -3.54 -3.17 6.42
CA GLU A 39 -4.31 -4.13 7.19
C GLU A 39 -5.20 -5.01 6.29
N LEU A 40 -6.00 -4.41 5.40
CA LEU A 40 -6.80 -5.15 4.41
C LEU A 40 -5.92 -6.06 3.55
N ASN A 41 -4.79 -5.54 3.07
CA ASN A 41 -3.86 -6.28 2.24
C ASN A 41 -3.28 -7.50 2.97
N SER A 42 -2.98 -7.35 4.26
CA SER A 42 -2.53 -8.45 5.13
C SER A 42 -3.62 -9.51 5.31
N PHE A 43 -4.88 -9.11 5.49
CA PHE A 43 -6.01 -10.03 5.56
C PHE A 43 -6.24 -10.81 4.26
N ILE A 44 -6.11 -10.15 3.10
CA ILE A 44 -6.20 -10.82 1.79
C ILE A 44 -5.07 -11.85 1.64
N GLY A 45 -3.84 -11.50 2.03
CA GLY A 45 -2.73 -12.44 1.99
C GLY A 45 -2.95 -13.67 2.87
N TRP A 46 -3.54 -13.47 4.06
CA TRP A 46 -3.92 -14.57 4.94
C TRP A 46 -5.03 -15.45 4.33
N LEU A 47 -6.06 -14.83 3.74
CA LEU A 47 -7.12 -15.56 3.03
C LEU A 47 -6.54 -16.41 1.88
N ASN A 48 -5.63 -15.83 1.10
CA ASN A 48 -5.03 -16.49 -0.06
C ASN A 48 -4.22 -17.76 0.32
N CYS A 49 -3.72 -17.85 1.56
CA CYS A 49 -3.06 -19.07 2.03
C CYS A 49 -3.99 -20.29 2.14
N GLY A 50 -5.30 -20.08 2.20
CA GLY A 50 -6.32 -21.14 2.30
C GLY A 50 -7.13 -21.36 1.03
N VAL A 51 -6.76 -20.72 -0.09
CA VAL A 51 -7.46 -20.85 -1.37
C VAL A 51 -6.75 -21.90 -2.23
N ASP A 52 -7.47 -22.96 -2.59
CA ASP A 52 -6.95 -24.01 -3.48
C ASP A 52 -7.22 -23.71 -4.97
N ASP A 53 -8.18 -22.83 -5.25
CA ASP A 53 -8.51 -22.41 -6.62
C ASP A 53 -7.47 -21.42 -7.16
N GLU A 54 -6.77 -21.83 -8.22
CA GLU A 54 -5.65 -21.05 -8.77
C GLU A 54 -6.09 -19.70 -9.33
N GLU A 55 -7.26 -19.65 -9.99
CA GLU A 55 -7.80 -18.42 -10.58
C GLU A 55 -8.11 -17.38 -9.49
N THR A 56 -8.85 -17.80 -8.45
CA THR A 56 -9.12 -16.98 -7.26
C THR A 56 -7.82 -16.52 -6.60
N GLY A 57 -6.83 -17.41 -6.44
CA GLY A 57 -5.56 -17.07 -5.81
C GLY A 57 -4.75 -16.03 -6.61
N LEU A 58 -4.78 -16.12 -7.94
CA LEU A 58 -4.19 -15.12 -8.83
C LEU A 58 -4.93 -13.78 -8.76
N PHE A 59 -6.26 -13.80 -8.66
CA PHE A 59 -7.07 -12.59 -8.49
C PHE A 59 -6.79 -11.88 -7.16
N LEU A 60 -6.74 -12.64 -6.04
CA LEU A 60 -6.38 -12.09 -4.74
C LEU A 60 -4.96 -11.50 -4.76
N SER A 61 -4.00 -12.18 -5.39
CA SER A 61 -2.63 -11.66 -5.56
C SER A 61 -2.59 -10.37 -6.39
N PHE A 62 -3.43 -10.27 -7.42
CA PHE A 62 -3.63 -9.04 -8.19
C PHE A 62 -4.16 -7.92 -7.28
N LEU A 63 -5.19 -8.17 -6.48
CA LEU A 63 -5.73 -7.19 -5.52
C LEU A 63 -4.65 -6.72 -4.52
N GLN A 64 -3.85 -7.63 -3.96
CA GLN A 64 -2.77 -7.26 -3.05
C GLN A 64 -1.75 -6.30 -3.70
N HIS A 65 -1.38 -6.54 -4.95
CA HIS A 65 -0.53 -5.63 -5.72
C HIS A 65 -1.20 -4.26 -5.93
N LYS A 66 -2.49 -4.22 -6.24
CA LYS A 66 -3.23 -2.96 -6.44
C LYS A 66 -3.38 -2.18 -5.14
N LEU A 67 -3.59 -2.84 -4.00
CA LEU A 67 -3.62 -2.20 -2.69
C LEU A 67 -2.26 -1.56 -2.34
N PHE A 68 -1.14 -2.20 -2.70
CA PHE A 68 0.18 -1.56 -2.60
C PHE A 68 0.31 -0.31 -3.48
N THR A 69 -0.21 -0.35 -4.72
CA THR A 69 -0.25 0.82 -5.62
C THR A 69 -1.04 1.97 -4.98
N VAL A 70 -2.23 1.70 -4.44
CA VAL A 70 -3.07 2.71 -3.75
C VAL A 70 -2.35 3.25 -2.51
N GLY A 71 -1.76 2.37 -1.69
CA GLY A 71 -0.99 2.78 -0.50
C GLY A 71 0.18 3.68 -0.85
N SER A 72 0.91 3.39 -1.93
CA SER A 72 2.01 4.22 -2.45
C SER A 72 1.52 5.59 -2.90
N TYR A 73 0.39 5.66 -3.59
CA TYR A 73 -0.22 6.93 -4.00
C TYR A 73 -0.58 7.79 -2.78
N LEU A 74 -1.28 7.21 -1.80
CA LEU A 74 -1.72 7.92 -0.59
C LEU A 74 -0.56 8.38 0.29
N ALA A 75 0.53 7.60 0.32
CA ALA A 75 1.76 7.96 1.01
C ALA A 75 2.54 9.08 0.33
N THR A 76 2.25 9.39 -0.95
CA THR A 76 2.90 10.44 -1.73
C THR A 76 2.17 11.76 -1.59
N GLU A 77 2.91 12.83 -1.32
CA GLU A 77 2.41 14.21 -1.38
C GLU A 77 2.25 14.63 -2.85
N THR A 78 1.19 14.13 -3.48
CA THR A 78 0.93 14.28 -4.92
C THR A 78 0.76 15.72 -5.37
N GLU A 79 0.47 16.63 -4.44
CA GLU A 79 0.44 18.08 -4.67
C GLU A 79 1.83 18.66 -4.94
N GLN A 80 2.89 18.01 -4.45
CA GLN A 80 4.27 18.46 -4.55
C GLN A 80 5.11 17.57 -5.49
N ILE A 81 4.80 16.28 -5.53
CA ILE A 81 5.57 15.27 -6.25
C ILE A 81 4.62 14.46 -7.13
N PRO A 82 4.77 14.48 -8.46
CA PRO A 82 3.93 13.66 -9.31
C PRO A 82 4.12 12.18 -8.96
N PRO A 83 3.03 11.41 -8.82
CA PRO A 83 3.13 9.99 -8.51
C PRO A 83 3.86 9.27 -9.66
N LYS A 84 4.66 8.26 -9.29
CA LYS A 84 5.27 7.38 -10.30
C LYS A 84 4.16 6.60 -11.01
N ALA A 85 4.40 6.22 -12.27
CA ALA A 85 3.45 5.42 -13.05
C ALA A 85 2.99 4.14 -12.30
N ALA A 86 3.89 3.48 -11.56
CA ALA A 86 3.59 2.30 -10.75
C ALA A 86 2.67 2.58 -9.54
N SER A 87 2.45 3.84 -9.19
CA SER A 87 1.56 4.29 -8.11
C SER A 87 0.21 4.81 -8.65
N ILE A 88 -0.11 4.57 -9.92
CA ILE A 88 -1.36 4.99 -10.54
C ILE A 88 -2.21 3.75 -10.80
N ILE A 89 -3.47 3.79 -10.36
CA ILE A 89 -4.49 2.80 -10.72
C ILE A 89 -5.08 3.19 -12.07
N SER A 90 -5.13 2.26 -13.01
CA SER A 90 -5.70 2.50 -14.33
C SER A 90 -7.19 2.15 -14.38
N PRO A 91 -7.95 2.67 -15.36
CA PRO A 91 -9.34 2.25 -15.56
C PRO A 91 -9.48 0.73 -15.78
N GLU A 92 -8.53 0.11 -16.46
CA GLU A 92 -8.54 -1.34 -16.70
C GLU A 92 -8.40 -2.15 -15.41
N ASP A 93 -7.66 -1.63 -14.43
CA ASP A 93 -7.56 -2.25 -13.11
C ASP A 93 -8.93 -2.24 -12.40
N ILE A 94 -9.69 -1.15 -12.54
CA ILE A 94 -11.03 -0.99 -11.95
C ILE A 94 -12.01 -1.94 -12.67
N GLU A 95 -12.03 -1.90 -13.99
CA GLU A 95 -12.90 -2.78 -14.80
C GLU A 95 -12.66 -4.26 -14.50
N LYS A 96 -11.42 -4.65 -14.22
CA LYS A 96 -11.11 -6.04 -13.86
C LYS A 96 -11.78 -6.45 -12.56
N VAL A 97 -11.80 -5.57 -11.56
CA VAL A 97 -12.47 -5.84 -10.27
C VAL A 97 -14.00 -5.82 -10.43
N GLU A 98 -14.54 -4.97 -11.30
CA GLU A 98 -15.98 -4.90 -11.58
C GLU A 98 -16.52 -6.13 -12.35
N LYS A 99 -15.65 -6.84 -13.08
CA LYS A 99 -16.00 -8.00 -13.90
C LYS A 99 -15.87 -9.33 -13.18
N GLU A 100 -15.24 -9.34 -12.01
CA GLU A 100 -15.16 -10.51 -11.13
C GLU A 100 -16.46 -10.71 -10.35
#